data_AF-A0A2A2QFA6-F1
#
_entry.id   AF-A0A2A2QFA6-F1
#
_cell.length_a   1.000
_cell.length_b   1.000
_cell.length_c   1.000
_cell.angle_alpha   90.00
_cell.angle_beta   90.00
_cell.angle_gamma   90.00
#
_symmetry.space_group_name_H-M   'P 1'
#
loop_
_entity.id
_entity.type
_entity.pdbx_description
1 polymer ?
#
loop_
_entity_poly.entity_id
_entity_poly.type
_entity_poly.pdbx_seq_one_letter_code
_entity_poly.pdbx_strand_id
1 'polypeptide(L)' 'MSAGKTTSAYLLHEGASALLDPRLAKLIGQGLRLFACPRAVDTFAPQAKVELVLGGPGLLAELIERSASVESYNPS' A
#
# COMPACT_ATOMS: atom_id res chain seq x y z
N MET A 1 -1.89 27.36 -1.04
CA MET A 1 -1.54 26.01 -1.50
C MET A 1 -2.09 25.03 -0.48
N SER A 2 -3.17 24.31 -0.80
CA SER A 2 -3.65 23.23 0.07
C SER A 2 -2.57 22.15 0.06
N ALA A 3 -1.95 21.88 1.21
CA ALA A 3 -1.05 20.74 1.33
C ALA A 3 -1.89 19.49 1.02
N GLY A 4 -1.78 18.99 -0.21
CA GLY A 4 -2.61 17.90 -0.69
C GLY A 4 -2.48 16.71 0.27
N LYS A 5 -3.61 16.24 0.81
CA LYS A 5 -3.63 15.03 1.63
C LYS A 5 -2.95 13.92 0.84
N THR A 6 -1.83 13.43 1.33
CA THR A 6 -1.11 12.33 0.72
C THR A 6 -1.70 11.03 1.28
N THR A 7 -2.30 10.22 0.42
CA THR A 7 -2.89 8.94 0.81
C THR A 7 -1.87 7.83 0.64
N SER A 8 -1.67 7.05 1.69
CA SER A 8 -0.81 5.88 1.70
C SER A 8 -1.64 4.63 1.95
N ALA A 9 -1.35 3.55 1.24
CA ALA A 9 -1.95 2.24 1.50
C ALA A 9 -0.85 1.22 1.77
N TYR A 10 -0.98 0.49 2.88
CA TYR A 10 -0.11 -0.62 3.21
C TYR A 10 -0.86 -1.93 2.98
N LEU A 11 -0.34 -2.78 2.10
CA LEU A 11 -0.94 -4.06 1.73
C LEU A 11 -0.44 -5.18 2.65
N LEU A 12 -1.36 -5.82 3.34
CA LEU A 12 -1.11 -6.96 4.24
C LEU A 12 -1.52 -8.26 3.57
N HIS A 13 -0.70 -9.31 3.74
CA HIS A 13 -1.02 -10.68 3.33
C HIS A 13 -1.67 -10.75 1.93
N GLU A 14 -2.87 -11.30 1.83
CA GLU A 14 -3.65 -11.49 0.60
C GLU A 14 -4.03 -10.17 -0.06
N GLY A 15 -4.06 -9.07 0.69
CA GLY A 15 -4.26 -7.71 0.15
C GLY A 15 -3.18 -7.30 -0.85
N ALA A 16 -1.99 -7.94 -0.82
CA ALA A 16 -0.96 -7.74 -1.84
C ALA A 16 -1.41 -8.20 -3.24
N SER A 17 -2.41 -9.08 -3.35
CA SER A 17 -3.02 -9.46 -4.64
C SER A 17 -3.63 -8.28 -5.39
N ALA A 18 -3.98 -7.18 -4.69
CA ALA A 18 -4.44 -5.94 -5.31
C ALA A 18 -3.42 -5.35 -6.30
N LEU A 19 -2.12 -5.66 -6.16
CA LEU A 19 -1.06 -5.26 -7.09
C LEU A 19 -1.24 -5.85 -8.50
N LEU A 20 -2.07 -6.88 -8.65
CA LEU A 20 -2.41 -7.49 -9.92
C LEU A 20 -3.59 -6.79 -10.62
N ASP A 21 -4.29 -5.90 -9.91
CA ASP A 21 -5.45 -5.18 -10.47
C ASP A 21 -4.98 -4.01 -11.35
N PRO A 22 -5.34 -3.98 -12.65
CA PRO A 22 -4.93 -2.92 -13.56
C PRO A 22 -5.49 -1.54 -13.18
N ARG A 23 -6.59 -1.48 -12.41
CA ARG A 23 -7.19 -0.22 -11.95
C ARG A 23 -6.32 0.49 -10.92
N LEU A 24 -5.41 -0.23 -10.25
CA LEU A 24 -4.52 0.34 -9.24
C LEU A 24 -3.59 1.40 -9.83
N ALA A 25 -3.15 1.23 -11.09
CA ALA A 25 -2.31 2.19 -11.79
C ALA A 25 -2.92 3.61 -11.84
N LYS A 26 -4.25 3.69 -11.98
CA LYS A 26 -4.97 4.97 -11.96
C LYS A 26 -4.88 5.66 -10.60
N LEU A 27 -5.00 4.90 -9.51
CA LEU A 27 -4.94 5.43 -8.14
C LEU A 27 -3.53 5.92 -7.80
N ILE A 28 -2.49 5.19 -8.24
CA ILE A 28 -1.09 5.63 -8.09
C ILE A 28 -0.86 6.94 -8.84
N GLY A 29 -1.34 7.06 -10.08
CA GLY A 29 -1.28 8.31 -10.85
C GLY A 29 -2.04 9.47 -10.21
N GLN A 30 -2.98 9.20 -9.31
CA GLN A 30 -3.72 10.20 -8.52
C GLN A 30 -3.02 10.54 -7.19
N GLY A 31 -1.85 9.97 -6.92
CA GLY A 31 -1.04 10.27 -5.73
C GLY A 31 -1.12 9.23 -4.61
N LEU A 32 -1.71 8.05 -4.85
CA LEU A 32 -1.67 6.95 -3.89
C LEU A 32 -0.25 6.39 -3.78
N ARG A 33 0.30 6.36 -2.57
CA ARG A 33 1.58 5.70 -2.27
C ARG A 33 1.34 4.29 -1.75
N LEU A 34 1.97 3.31 -2.37
CA LEU A 34 1.82 1.90 -2.00
C LEU A 34 3.00 1.40 -1.17
N PHE A 35 2.67 0.66 -0.13
CA PHE A 35 3.60 0.00 0.77
C PHE A 35 3.18 -1.45 0.94
N ALA A 36 4.14 -2.36 1.09
CA ALA A 36 3.83 -3.76 1.41
C ALA A 36 5.02 -4.46 2.08
N CYS A 37 4.72 -5.54 2.80
CA CYS A 37 5.75 -6.47 3.25
C CYS A 37 6.31 -7.27 2.05
N PRO A 38 7.65 -7.40 1.89
CA PRO A 38 8.25 -8.18 0.80
C PRO A 38 7.64 -9.58 0.67
N ARG A 39 7.52 -10.30 1.79
CA ARG A 39 6.97 -11.67 1.81
C ARG A 39 5.53 -11.73 1.29
N ALA A 40 4.72 -10.70 1.51
CA ALA A 40 3.34 -10.68 1.02
C ALA A 40 3.31 -10.51 -0.51
N VAL A 41 4.17 -9.65 -1.04
CA VAL A 41 4.30 -9.46 -2.50
C VAL A 41 4.79 -10.72 -3.17
N ASP A 42 5.85 -11.34 -2.64
CA ASP A 42 6.42 -12.58 -3.18
C ASP A 42 5.39 -13.73 -3.19
N THR A 43 4.52 -13.78 -2.19
CA THR A 43 3.53 -14.86 -2.05
C THR A 43 2.28 -14.63 -2.91
N PHE A 44 1.73 -13.41 -2.91
CA PHE A 44 0.40 -13.13 -3.46
C PHE A 44 0.41 -12.34 -4.77
N ALA A 45 1.52 -11.71 -5.12
CA ALA A 45 1.68 -10.96 -6.36
C ALA A 45 3.12 -10.98 -6.91
N PRO A 46 3.77 -12.15 -7.09
CA PRO A 46 5.18 -12.23 -7.50
C PRO A 46 5.45 -11.63 -8.88
N GLN A 47 4.42 -11.53 -9.73
CA GLN A 47 4.47 -10.92 -11.06
C GLN A 47 4.06 -9.43 -11.10
N ALA A 48 3.80 -8.79 -9.95
CA ALA A 48 3.42 -7.39 -9.91
C ALA A 48 4.54 -6.50 -10.48
N LYS A 49 4.16 -5.57 -11.36
CA LYS A 49 5.07 -4.58 -11.97
C LYS A 49 4.82 -3.16 -11.44
N VAL A 50 4.16 -3.06 -10.29
CA VAL A 50 3.71 -1.81 -9.70
C VAL A 50 4.85 -1.18 -8.89
N GLU A 51 5.00 0.14 -8.97
CA GLU A 51 5.93 0.85 -8.10
C GLU A 51 5.39 0.88 -6.66
N LEU A 52 6.12 0.29 -5.73
CA LEU A 52 5.79 0.27 -4.31
C LEU A 52 7.04 0.32 -3.44
N VAL A 53 6.87 0.78 -2.20
CA VAL A 53 7.93 0.75 -1.18
C VAL A 53 7.77 -0.50 -0.32
N LEU A 54 8.80 -1.34 -0.32
CA LEU A 54 8.82 -2.55 0.49
C LEU A 54 9.32 -2.26 1.90
N GLY A 55 8.60 -2.74 2.90
CA GLY A 55 9.05 -2.68 4.29
C GLY A 55 8.19 -3.53 5.21
N GLY A 56 8.82 -4.01 6.29
CA GLY A 56 8.17 -4.87 7.27
C GLY A 56 7.39 -4.10 8.34
N PRO A 57 7.12 -4.74 9.50
CA PRO A 57 6.31 -4.16 10.57
C PRO A 57 6.79 -2.80 11.10
N GLY A 58 8.10 -2.53 11.10
CA GLY A 58 8.63 -1.24 11.52
C GLY A 58 8.21 -0.07 10.63
N LEU A 59 8.15 -0.28 9.30
CA LEU A 59 7.64 0.72 8.36
C LEU A 59 6.14 0.94 8.56
N LEU A 60 5.37 -0.13 8.79
CA LEU A 60 3.94 -0.01 9.09
C LEU A 60 3.71 0.83 10.37
N ALA A 61 4.47 0.56 11.43
CA ALA A 61 4.40 1.33 12.66
C ALA A 61 4.71 2.81 12.43
N GLU A 62 5.78 3.12 11.68
CA GLU A 62 6.13 4.49 11.33
C GLU A 62 5.02 5.19 10.51
N LEU A 63 4.40 4.49 9.55
CA LEU A 63 3.29 5.03 8.76
C LEU A 63 2.09 5.35 9.65
N ILE A 64 1.75 4.49 10.60
CA ILE A 64 0.66 4.70 11.55
C ILE A 64 0.96 5.93 12.43
N GLU A 65 2.16 6.00 13.00
CA GLU A 65 2.59 7.11 13.88
C GLU A 65 2.58 8.47 13.18
N ARG A 66 2.91 8.52 11.89
CA ARG A 66 2.94 9.75 11.09
C ARG A 66 1.58 10.11 10.48
N SER A 67 0.60 9.22 10.53
CA SER A 67 -0.70 9.42 9.89
C SER A 67 -1.67 10.18 10.79
N ALA A 68 -2.34 11.19 10.25
CA ALA A 68 -3.39 11.91 10.97
C ALA A 68 -4.63 11.04 11.24
N SER A 69 -4.85 10.00 10.42
CA SER A 69 -5.94 9.03 10.55
C SER A 69 -5.54 7.71 9.90
N VAL A 70 -6.04 6.59 10.43
CA VAL A 70 -5.82 5.25 9.88
C VAL A 70 -7.16 4.56 9.70
N GLU A 71 -7.34 3.95 8.53
CA GLU A 71 -8.50 3.13 8.19
C GLU A 71 -8.00 1.74 7.81
N SER A 72 -8.69 0.70 8.29
CA SER A 72 -8.38 -0.69 7.98
C SER A 72 -9.54 -1.30 7.22
N TYR A 73 -9.24 -1.87 6.06
CA TYR A 73 -10.20 -2.49 5.16
C TYR A 73 -9.90 -3.98 5.10
N ASN A 74 -10.38 -4.72 6.09
CA ASN A 74 -10.26 -6.17 6.13
C ASN A 74 -11.54 -6.78 5.52
N PRO A 75 -11.44 -7.67 4.50
CA PRO A 75 -12.58 -8.47 4.08
C PRO A 75 -12.86 -9.50 5.18
N SER A 76 -13.89 -9.23 6.00
CA SER A 76 -14.46 -10.19 6.95
C SER A 76 -15.35 -11.20 6.24
#